data_AF-A0AB74A5J1-F1
#
_entry.id   AF-A0AB74A5J1-F1
#
_cell.length_a   1.000
_cell.length_b   1.000
_cell.length_c   1.000
_cell.angle_alpha   90.00
_cell.angle_beta   90.00
_cell.angle_gamma   90.00
#
_symmetry.space_group_name_H-M   'P 1'
#
loop_
_entity.id
_entity.type
_entity.pdbx_description
1 polymer ?
#
loop_
_entity_poly.entity_id
_entity_poly.type
_entity_poly.pdbx_seq_one_letter_code
_entity_poly.pdbx_strand_id
1 'polypeptide(L)'
;MTDKISVNCQSKLTEAITRLSAMFREKKFVVVSLRPGKDRTLDQNALWFAFYKRISEMTQIGDASEARKYCKLHHGVQILINEDEDYRAAWHRTTKHLSYEEKLDLMGDNKLLGPDGFPVTSLFNRAQGIAYTDRILTEFTALGVFFGDLIGEAAA
;
A
#
# COMPACT_ATOMS: atom_id res chain seq x y z
N MET A 1 17.02 -0.18 -9.68
CA MET A 1 15.94 -0.98 -9.06
C MET A 1 16.57 -1.76 -7.92
N THR A 2 16.08 -1.58 -6.70
CA THR A 2 16.57 -2.32 -5.53
C THR A 2 15.77 -3.61 -5.42
N ASP A 3 16.37 -4.74 -5.76
CA ASP A 3 15.72 -6.04 -5.60
C ASP A 3 15.53 -6.34 -4.11
N LYS A 4 14.28 -6.33 -3.64
CA LYS A 4 13.92 -6.65 -2.26
C LYS A 4 13.40 -8.08 -2.19
N ILE A 5 14.06 -8.93 -1.40
CA ILE A 5 13.61 -10.30 -1.11
C ILE A 5 13.15 -10.39 0.34
N SER A 6 11.94 -10.88 0.57
CA SER A 6 11.44 -11.18 1.91
C SER A 6 11.88 -12.59 2.30
N VAL A 7 12.73 -12.69 3.32
CA VAL A 7 13.27 -13.97 3.82
C VAL A 7 12.43 -14.42 5.00
N ASN A 8 11.38 -15.19 4.73
CA ASN A 8 10.41 -15.65 5.74
C ASN A 8 10.39 -17.18 5.93
N CYS A 9 11.18 -17.93 5.15
CA CYS A 9 11.29 -19.37 5.24
C CYS A 9 12.65 -19.84 4.66
N GLN A 10 12.97 -21.12 4.90
CA GLN A 10 14.26 -21.70 4.50
C GLN A 10 14.52 -21.61 2.98
N SER A 11 13.50 -21.82 2.15
CA SER A 11 13.66 -21.73 0.70
C SER A 11 13.98 -20.30 0.25
N LYS A 12 13.33 -19.30 0.85
CA LYS A 12 13.62 -17.89 0.58
C LYS A 12 15.00 -17.45 1.07
N LEU A 13 15.48 -18.04 2.17
CA LEU A 13 16.86 -17.84 2.63
C LEU A 13 17.87 -18.34 1.60
N THR A 14 17.69 -19.56 1.10
CA THR A 14 18.56 -20.14 0.06
C THR A 14 18.54 -19.31 -1.22
N GLU A 15 17.36 -18.82 -1.64
CA GLU A 15 17.22 -17.93 -2.79
C GLU A 15 18.01 -16.63 -2.62
N ALA A 16 17.89 -15.98 -1.45
CA ALA A 16 18.59 -14.74 -1.14
C ALA A 16 20.13 -14.92 -1.18
N ILE A 17 20.65 -15.99 -0.56
CA ILE A 17 22.09 -16.31 -0.56
C ILE A 17 22.60 -16.58 -1.96
N THR A 18 21.82 -17.30 -2.77
CA THR A 18 22.20 -17.64 -4.16
C THR A 18 22.33 -16.38 -5.00
N ARG A 19 21.35 -15.46 -4.91
CA ARG A 19 21.39 -14.18 -5.64
C ARG A 19 22.54 -13.29 -5.18
N LEU A 20 22.74 -13.17 -3.87
CA LEU A 20 23.84 -12.41 -3.29
C LEU A 20 25.20 -12.92 -3.81
N SER A 21 25.38 -14.25 -3.80
CA SER A 21 26.60 -14.90 -4.26
C SER A 21 26.85 -14.69 -5.76
N ALA A 22 25.80 -14.79 -6.59
CA ALA A 22 25.90 -14.55 -8.03
C ALA A 22 26.28 -13.09 -8.32
N MET A 23 25.61 -12.13 -7.67
CA MET A 23 25.87 -10.71 -7.86
C MET A 23 27.30 -10.33 -7.44
N PHE A 24 27.78 -10.87 -6.33
CA PHE A 24 29.17 -10.67 -5.90
C PHE A 24 30.18 -11.26 -6.87
N ARG A 25 29.93 -12.46 -7.42
CA ARG A 25 30.83 -13.07 -8.41
C ARG A 25 31.00 -12.21 -9.65
N GLU A 26 29.91 -11.61 -10.12
CA GLU A 26 29.88 -10.76 -11.31
C GLU A 26 30.49 -9.37 -11.05
N LYS A 27 30.01 -8.67 -10.01
CA LYS A 27 30.34 -7.26 -9.78
C LYS A 27 31.51 -7.04 -8.83
N LYS A 28 31.95 -8.07 -8.11
CA LYS A 28 33.00 -8.03 -7.06
C LYS A 28 32.69 -7.17 -5.83
N PHE A 29 31.54 -6.53 -5.77
CA PHE A 29 31.03 -5.83 -4.60
C PHE A 29 29.50 -5.90 -4.57
N VAL A 30 28.90 -5.97 -3.38
CA VAL A 30 27.46 -5.92 -3.15
C VAL A 30 27.18 -5.13 -1.87
N VAL A 31 26.21 -4.23 -1.92
CA VAL A 31 25.71 -3.50 -0.73
C VAL A 31 24.46 -4.21 -0.23
N VAL A 32 24.47 -4.65 1.03
CA VAL A 32 23.35 -5.37 1.65
C VAL A 32 22.77 -4.53 2.79
N SER A 33 21.45 -4.34 2.79
CA SER A 33 20.71 -3.74 3.90
C SER A 33 19.79 -4.79 4.53
N LEU A 34 20.08 -5.19 5.76
CA LEU A 34 19.27 -6.13 6.54
C LEU A 34 18.51 -5.35 7.61
N ARG A 35 17.21 -5.59 7.74
CA ARG A 35 16.40 -5.06 8.85
C ARG A 35 15.72 -6.22 9.56
N PRO A 36 15.88 -6.36 10.90
CA PRO A 36 15.20 -7.40 11.65
C PRO A 36 13.69 -7.13 11.73
N GLY A 37 12.91 -8.20 11.75
CA GLY A 37 11.45 -8.17 11.83
C GLY A 37 10.78 -8.61 10.53
N LYS A 38 9.58 -9.20 10.65
CA LYS A 38 8.68 -9.37 9.51
C LYS A 38 8.34 -7.95 9.05
N ASP A 39 8.51 -7.68 7.76
CA ASP A 39 8.13 -6.39 7.22
C ASP A 39 6.61 -6.29 7.34
N ARG A 40 6.12 -5.71 8.46
CA ARG A 40 4.69 -5.56 8.76
C ARG A 40 3.96 -4.91 7.58
N THR A 41 4.70 -4.09 6.84
CA THR A 41 4.32 -3.45 5.58
C THR A 41 3.87 -4.44 4.51
N LEU A 42 4.48 -5.63 4.38
CA LEU A 42 4.09 -6.64 3.39
C LEU A 42 2.78 -7.33 3.76
N ASP A 43 2.60 -7.69 5.03
CA ASP A 43 1.34 -8.28 5.51
C ASP A 43 0.20 -7.26 5.45
N GLN A 44 0.45 -6.00 5.82
CA GLN A 44 -0.53 -4.91 5.72
C GLN A 44 -0.89 -4.59 4.27
N ASN A 45 0.08 -4.57 3.35
CA ASN A 45 -0.20 -4.38 1.93
C ASN A 45 -1.05 -5.55 1.38
N ALA A 46 -0.70 -6.79 1.72
CA ALA A 46 -1.48 -7.96 1.33
C ALA A 46 -2.93 -7.89 1.86
N LEU A 47 -3.09 -7.46 3.11
CA LEU A 47 -4.40 -7.23 3.72
C LEU A 47 -5.21 -6.17 2.95
N TRP A 48 -4.60 -5.02 2.64
CA TRP A 48 -5.29 -3.97 1.86
C TRP A 48 -5.67 -4.44 0.46
N PHE A 49 -4.81 -5.19 -0.23
CA PHE A 49 -5.18 -5.79 -1.53
C PHE A 49 -6.36 -6.77 -1.40
N ALA A 50 -6.41 -7.56 -0.32
CA ALA A 50 -7.56 -8.41 -0.04
C ALA A 50 -8.83 -7.57 0.24
N PHE A 51 -8.71 -6.44 0.93
CA PHE A 51 -9.83 -5.52 1.14
C PHE A 51 -10.35 -4.94 -0.17
N TYR A 52 -9.48 -4.42 -1.04
CA TYR A 52 -9.90 -3.85 -2.31
C TYR A 52 -10.62 -4.87 -3.18
N LYS A 53 -10.13 -6.11 -3.21
CA LYS A 53 -10.80 -7.21 -3.89
C LYS A 53 -12.19 -7.47 -3.29
N ARG A 54 -12.29 -7.60 -1.97
CA ARG A 54 -13.58 -7.83 -1.29
C ARG A 54 -14.58 -6.70 -1.54
N ILE A 55 -14.11 -5.45 -1.51
CA ILE A 55 -14.93 -4.28 -1.82
C ILE A 55 -15.43 -4.34 -3.26
N SER A 56 -14.56 -4.67 -4.23
CA SER A 56 -14.97 -4.81 -5.64
C SER A 56 -15.98 -5.93 -5.87
N GLU A 57 -15.94 -6.99 -5.06
CA GLU A 57 -16.87 -8.13 -5.16
C GLU A 57 -18.24 -7.84 -4.52
N MET A 58 -18.30 -6.93 -3.55
CA MET A 58 -19.51 -6.68 -2.73
C MET A 58 -20.16 -5.32 -2.98
N THR A 59 -19.54 -4.44 -3.76
CA THR A 59 -20.03 -3.08 -4.04
C THR A 59 -20.08 -2.78 -5.53
N GLN A 60 -20.66 -1.64 -5.91
CA GLN A 60 -20.70 -1.16 -7.30
C GLN A 60 -19.52 -0.22 -7.64
N ILE A 61 -18.44 -0.26 -6.85
CA ILE A 61 -17.30 0.66 -7.02
C ILE A 61 -16.46 0.39 -8.29
N GLY A 62 -16.65 -0.78 -8.91
CA GLY A 62 -15.81 -1.26 -10.01
C GLY A 62 -14.88 -2.37 -9.56
N ASP A 63 -13.73 -2.50 -10.23
CA ASP A 63 -12.75 -3.54 -9.93
C ASP A 63 -11.88 -3.22 -8.70
N ALA A 64 -10.97 -4.13 -8.36
CA ALA A 64 -10.06 -3.95 -7.21
C ALA A 64 -9.10 -2.75 -7.39
N SER A 65 -8.80 -2.35 -8.63
CA SER A 65 -7.98 -1.18 -8.93
C SER A 65 -8.77 0.10 -8.64
N GLU A 66 -10.03 0.17 -9.04
CA GLU A 66 -10.93 1.28 -8.73
C GLU A 66 -11.20 1.40 -7.23
N ALA A 67 -11.43 0.26 -6.55
CA ALA A 67 -11.54 0.23 -5.09
C ALA A 67 -10.26 0.76 -4.41
N ARG A 68 -9.07 0.40 -4.91
CA ARG A 68 -7.79 0.92 -4.42
C ARG A 68 -7.66 2.43 -4.63
N LYS A 69 -7.97 2.93 -5.83
CA LYS A 69 -7.92 4.36 -6.15
C LYS A 69 -8.82 5.15 -5.21
N TYR A 70 -10.06 4.68 -5.04
CA TYR A 70 -11.04 5.29 -4.15
C TYR A 70 -10.53 5.33 -2.70
N CYS A 71 -10.10 4.19 -2.15
CA CYS A 71 -9.63 4.13 -0.77
C CYS A 71 -8.42 5.04 -0.54
N LYS A 72 -7.46 5.05 -1.48
CA LYS A 72 -6.31 5.96 -1.41
C LYS A 72 -6.73 7.42 -1.37
N LEU A 73 -7.65 7.84 -2.25
CA LEU A 73 -8.09 9.23 -2.32
C LEU A 73 -8.90 9.65 -1.09
N HIS A 74 -9.85 8.82 -0.66
CA HIS A 74 -10.82 9.21 0.38
C HIS A 74 -10.28 9.00 1.79
N HIS A 75 -9.48 7.97 2.02
CA HIS A 75 -8.94 7.70 3.34
C HIS A 75 -7.47 8.08 3.44
N GLY A 76 -6.68 7.66 2.48
CA GLY A 76 -5.22 7.75 2.60
C GLY A 76 -4.70 9.17 2.51
N VAL A 77 -5.16 9.92 1.50
CA VAL A 77 -4.83 11.34 1.36
C VAL A 77 -5.32 12.12 2.57
N GLN A 78 -6.53 11.84 3.06
CA GLN A 78 -7.09 12.51 4.24
C GLN A 78 -6.24 12.32 5.50
N ILE A 79 -5.66 11.13 5.70
CA ILE A 79 -4.74 10.89 6.83
C ILE A 79 -3.51 11.79 6.70
N LEU A 80 -2.89 11.83 5.52
CA LEU A 80 -1.66 12.61 5.31
C LEU A 80 -1.91 14.13 5.43
N ILE A 81 -2.97 14.66 4.83
CA ILE A 81 -3.23 16.11 4.92
C ILE A 81 -3.55 16.57 6.36
N ASN A 82 -4.04 15.67 7.21
CA ASN A 82 -4.35 16.00 8.60
C ASN A 82 -3.11 15.97 9.50
N GLU A 83 -2.14 15.09 9.20
CA GLU A 83 -0.99 14.82 10.06
C GLU A 83 0.34 15.40 9.56
N ASP A 84 0.41 15.80 8.28
CA ASP A 84 1.61 16.33 7.64
C ASP A 84 1.28 17.65 6.91
N GLU A 85 1.78 18.75 7.46
CA GLU A 85 1.55 20.10 6.95
C GLU A 85 2.22 20.34 5.59
N ASP A 86 3.41 19.79 5.36
CA ASP A 86 4.13 19.93 4.10
C ASP A 86 3.42 19.15 3.00
N TYR A 87 2.96 17.92 3.31
CA TYR A 87 2.15 17.12 2.39
C TYR A 87 0.83 17.83 2.07
N ARG A 88 0.15 18.40 3.08
CA ARG A 88 -1.08 19.19 2.88
C ARG A 88 -0.86 20.37 1.95
N ALA A 89 0.18 21.17 2.19
CA ALA A 89 0.50 22.33 1.36
C ALA A 89 0.81 21.92 -0.09
N ALA A 90 1.62 20.86 -0.28
CA ALA A 90 1.92 20.32 -1.59
C ALA A 90 0.66 19.81 -2.30
N TRP A 91 -0.15 19.00 -1.63
CA TRP A 91 -1.40 18.44 -2.17
C TRP A 91 -2.36 19.54 -2.63
N HIS A 92 -2.60 20.57 -1.81
CA HIS A 92 -3.49 21.67 -2.19
C HIS A 92 -2.94 22.46 -3.37
N ARG A 93 -1.64 22.74 -3.41
CA ARG A 93 -1.05 23.47 -4.53
C ARG A 93 -1.17 22.70 -5.84
N THR A 94 -0.98 21.38 -5.82
CA THR A 94 -0.92 20.55 -7.05
C THR A 94 -2.27 20.01 -7.48
N THR A 95 -3.20 19.73 -6.58
CA THR A 95 -4.45 19.04 -6.94
C THR A 95 -5.70 19.92 -6.90
N LYS A 96 -5.62 21.14 -6.37
CA LYS A 96 -6.80 22.01 -6.19
C LYS A 96 -7.56 22.30 -7.49
N HIS A 97 -6.85 22.41 -8.61
CA HIS A 97 -7.45 22.69 -9.91
C HIS A 97 -7.93 21.43 -10.66
N LEU A 98 -7.63 20.24 -10.13
CA LEU A 98 -8.02 18.97 -10.74
C LEU A 98 -9.47 18.62 -10.35
N SER A 99 -10.20 18.09 -11.31
CA SER A 99 -11.49 17.44 -11.10
C SER A 99 -11.37 16.21 -10.21
N TYR A 100 -12.50 15.68 -9.77
CA TYR A 100 -12.55 14.48 -8.96
C TYR A 100 -11.98 13.26 -9.72
N GLU A 101 -12.39 13.07 -10.98
CA GLU A 101 -11.90 11.97 -11.82
C GLU A 101 -10.40 12.04 -12.05
N GLU A 102 -9.85 13.24 -12.32
CA GLU A 102 -8.41 13.42 -12.47
C GLU A 102 -7.65 13.07 -11.18
N LYS A 103 -8.22 13.41 -10.00
CA LYS A 103 -7.61 13.01 -8.71
C LYS A 103 -7.67 11.51 -8.51
N LEU A 104 -8.75 10.86 -8.91
CA LEU A 104 -8.92 9.41 -8.79
C LEU A 104 -7.93 8.67 -9.69
N ASP A 105 -7.77 9.12 -10.93
CA ASP A 105 -6.80 8.56 -11.89
C ASP A 105 -5.36 8.67 -11.40
N LEU A 106 -5.00 9.77 -10.72
CA LEU A 106 -3.67 9.91 -10.12
C LEU A 106 -3.38 8.84 -9.07
N MET A 107 -4.38 8.24 -8.42
CA MET A 107 -4.16 7.25 -7.35
C MET A 107 -3.76 5.86 -7.86
N GLY A 108 -4.02 5.57 -9.13
CA GLY A 108 -3.77 4.28 -9.76
C GLY A 108 -2.66 4.33 -10.81
N ASP A 109 -2.52 3.24 -11.56
CA ASP A 109 -1.53 3.13 -12.64
C ASP A 109 -1.68 4.27 -13.64
N ASN A 110 -0.61 5.05 -13.82
CA ASN A 110 -0.53 6.07 -14.84
C ASN A 110 0.92 6.27 -15.31
N LYS A 111 1.06 6.82 -16.52
CA LYS A 111 2.37 6.99 -17.18
C LYS A 111 3.33 7.94 -16.46
N LEU A 112 2.83 8.83 -15.59
CA LEU A 112 3.63 9.84 -14.91
C LEU A 112 4.22 9.31 -13.60
N LEU A 113 3.44 8.53 -12.85
CA LEU A 113 3.76 8.11 -11.49
C LEU A 113 4.02 6.58 -11.38
N GLY A 114 3.75 5.85 -12.46
CA GLY A 114 3.94 4.41 -12.54
C GLY A 114 2.75 3.62 -11.99
N PRO A 115 2.91 2.29 -11.79
CA PRO A 115 1.82 1.37 -11.47
C PRO A 115 1.18 1.61 -10.09
N ASP A 116 1.91 2.29 -9.21
CA ASP A 116 1.42 2.63 -7.88
C ASP A 116 0.74 3.99 -7.81
N GLY A 117 0.79 4.80 -8.86
CA GLY A 117 0.21 6.13 -8.86
C GLY A 117 0.82 7.06 -7.80
N PHE A 118 0.01 7.99 -7.31
CA PHE A 118 0.42 8.97 -6.32
C PHE A 118 0.90 8.31 -5.02
N PRO A 119 2.05 8.74 -4.45
CA PRO A 119 2.55 8.19 -3.20
C PRO A 119 1.65 8.63 -2.05
N VAL A 120 0.90 7.67 -1.50
CA VAL A 120 -0.01 7.88 -0.37
C VAL A 120 0.29 6.84 0.70
N THR A 121 -0.17 5.59 0.49
CA THR A 121 0.00 4.50 1.46
C THR A 121 1.46 4.10 1.68
N SER A 122 2.33 4.37 0.71
CA SER A 122 3.79 4.17 0.83
C SER A 122 4.48 5.17 1.76
N LEU A 123 3.83 6.30 2.05
CA LEU A 123 4.35 7.32 2.96
C LEU A 123 3.91 7.09 4.41
N PHE A 124 3.01 6.14 4.65
CA PHE A 124 2.45 5.94 5.98
C PHE A 124 3.49 5.46 6.98
N ASN A 125 3.45 6.08 8.16
CA ASN A 125 3.98 5.47 9.35
C ASN A 125 3.05 4.36 9.88
N ARG A 126 3.48 3.69 10.95
CA ARG A 126 2.76 2.57 11.54
C ARG A 126 1.33 2.92 11.98
N ALA A 127 1.14 4.08 12.60
CA ALA A 127 -0.15 4.53 13.13
C ALA A 127 -1.10 4.91 11.99
N GLN A 128 -0.60 5.61 10.98
CA GLN A 128 -1.34 5.97 9.77
C GLN A 128 -1.85 4.74 9.01
N GLY A 129 -1.02 3.69 8.90
CA GLY A 129 -1.45 2.43 8.29
C GLY A 129 -2.57 1.72 9.07
N ILE A 130 -2.58 1.82 10.41
CA ILE A 130 -3.68 1.30 11.23
C ILE A 130 -4.94 2.14 10.98
N ALA A 131 -4.84 3.47 11.08
CA ALA A 131 -5.95 4.38 10.83
C ALA A 131 -6.57 4.21 9.44
N TYR A 132 -5.75 3.94 8.42
CA TYR A 132 -6.23 3.64 7.06
C TYR A 132 -7.04 2.34 7.00
N THR A 133 -6.56 1.30 7.68
CA THR A 133 -7.27 0.01 7.79
C THR A 133 -8.62 0.21 8.48
N ASP A 134 -8.65 0.91 9.61
CA ASP A 134 -9.85 1.13 10.40
C ASP A 134 -10.89 1.98 9.65
N ARG A 135 -10.45 2.98 8.89
CA ARG A 135 -11.35 3.82 8.06
C ARG A 135 -12.01 3.02 6.94
N ILE A 136 -11.26 2.16 6.25
CA ILE A 136 -11.82 1.26 5.23
C ILE A 136 -12.85 0.33 5.85
N LEU A 137 -12.51 -0.31 6.98
CA LEU A 137 -13.43 -1.21 7.67
C LEU A 137 -14.72 -0.50 8.08
N THR A 138 -14.59 0.68 8.70
CA THR A 138 -15.74 1.46 9.17
C THR A 138 -16.68 1.82 8.03
N GLU A 139 -16.16 2.38 6.93
CA GLU A 139 -16.99 2.76 5.79
C GLU A 139 -17.64 1.54 5.13
N PHE A 140 -16.83 0.57 4.73
CA PHE A 140 -17.32 -0.51 3.89
C PHE A 140 -18.14 -1.54 4.67
N THR A 141 -17.90 -1.74 5.96
CA THR A 141 -18.82 -2.52 6.80
C THR A 141 -20.18 -1.84 6.96
N ALA A 142 -20.23 -0.51 7.07
CA ALA A 142 -21.50 0.22 7.05
C ALA A 142 -22.25 0.08 5.71
N LEU A 143 -21.53 -0.15 4.61
CA LEU A 143 -22.08 -0.48 3.28
C LEU A 143 -22.38 -1.98 3.09
N GLY A 144 -22.23 -2.81 4.12
CA GLY A 144 -22.54 -4.24 4.08
C GLY A 144 -21.40 -5.15 3.61
N VAL A 145 -20.18 -4.63 3.43
CA VAL A 145 -19.00 -5.43 3.08
C VAL A 145 -18.51 -6.19 4.31
N PHE A 146 -18.39 -7.51 4.18
CA PHE A 146 -17.88 -8.37 5.24
C PHE A 146 -16.37 -8.55 5.13
N PHE A 147 -15.62 -8.30 6.22
CA PHE A 147 -14.17 -8.48 6.30
C PHE A 147 -13.72 -9.48 7.37
N GLY A 148 -14.64 -10.12 8.10
CA GLY A 148 -14.30 -10.89 9.31
C GLY A 148 -13.31 -12.04 9.07
N ASP A 149 -13.38 -12.67 7.89
CA ASP A 149 -12.45 -13.71 7.46
C ASP A 149 -11.06 -13.18 7.07
N LEU A 150 -10.94 -11.90 6.73
CA LEU A 150 -9.68 -11.27 6.33
C LEU A 150 -8.91 -10.68 7.52
N ILE A 151 -9.60 -10.29 8.58
CA ILE A 151 -8.99 -9.67 9.77
C ILE A 151 -8.47 -10.74 10.75
N GLY A 152 -9.00 -11.97 10.69
CA GLY A 152 -8.62 -13.09 11.56
C GLY A 152 -8.99 -12.85 13.03
N GLU A 153 -9.26 -13.92 13.79
CA GLU A 153 -9.54 -13.90 15.23
C GLU A 153 -8.34 -13.45 16.12
N ALA A 154 -7.40 -12.67 15.59
CA ALA A 154 -6.27 -12.12 16.35
C ALA A 154 -6.47 -10.65 16.76
N ALA A 155 -7.71 -10.15 16.71
CA ALA A 155 -8.11 -8.82 17.15
C ALA A 155 -9.20 -8.87 18.26
N ALA A 156 -9.11 -9.88 19.13
CA ALA A 156 -9.81 -9.95 20.42
C ALA A 156 -8.80 -10.26 21.53
#